data_AF-A0A014PRX5-F1
#
_entry.id   AF-A0A014PRX5-F1
#
_cell.length_a   1.000
_cell.length_b   1.000
_cell.length_c   1.000
_cell.angle_alpha   90.00
_cell.angle_beta   90.00
_cell.angle_gamma   90.00
#
_symmetry.space_group_name_H-M   'P 1'
#
loop_
_entity.id
_entity.type
_entity.pdbx_description
1 polymer ?
#
loop_
_entity_poly.entity_id
_entity_poly.type
_entity_poly.pdbx_seq_one_letter_code
_entity_poly.pdbx_strand_id
1 'polypeptide(L)'
;MSEQECSADIASRVTEPIAMTGANGIDTPGPWFDRVKHLSRKEPGMVDVSAAKSKKIAIVGADTFGLMTYLISHQAGFTKMTMLEASNRIGGRAHTAYLSGGPFDYS
;
A
#
# COMPACT_ATOMS: atom_id res chain seq x y z
N MET A 1 23.25 -41.62 -18.16
CA MET A 1 22.58 -40.93 -17.03
C MET A 1 21.11 -41.29 -17.12
N SER A 2 20.69 -42.27 -16.33
CA SER A 2 19.35 -42.85 -16.39
C SER A 2 18.34 -41.97 -15.65
N GLU A 3 17.08 -41.98 -16.08
CA GLU A 3 15.97 -41.24 -15.49
C GLU A 3 15.77 -41.53 -13.99
N GLN A 4 16.29 -42.66 -13.52
CA GLN A 4 16.28 -43.08 -12.12
C GLN A 4 17.19 -42.23 -11.22
N GLU A 5 18.34 -41.72 -11.71
CA GLU A 5 19.21 -40.82 -10.94
C GLU A 5 18.59 -39.42 -10.79
N CYS A 6 17.87 -38.94 -11.81
CA CYS A 6 17.16 -37.64 -11.77
C CYS A 6 16.00 -37.66 -10.77
N SER A 7 15.25 -38.77 -10.71
CA SER A 7 14.12 -38.95 -9.80
C SER A 7 14.54 -39.00 -8.33
N ALA A 8 15.69 -39.62 -8.04
CA ALA A 8 16.25 -39.67 -6.69
C ALA A 8 16.76 -38.30 -6.19
N ASP A 9 17.33 -37.47 -7.08
CA ASP A 9 17.81 -36.13 -6.75
C ASP A 9 16.64 -35.17 -6.42
N ILE A 10 15.50 -35.30 -7.11
CA ILE A 10 14.28 -34.52 -6.83
C ILE A 10 13.65 -34.93 -5.48
N ALA A 11 13.61 -36.22 -5.16
CA ALA A 11 13.10 -36.71 -3.89
C ALA A 11 13.93 -36.20 -2.70
N SER A 12 15.25 -36.06 -2.86
CA SER A 12 16.14 -35.51 -1.83
C SER A 12 15.96 -34.00 -1.58
N ARG A 13 15.33 -33.28 -2.53
CA ARG A 13 15.05 -31.84 -2.46
C ARG A 13 13.68 -31.50 -1.87
N VAL A 14 12.84 -32.50 -1.56
CA VAL A 14 11.59 -32.25 -0.85
C VAL A 14 11.93 -32.00 0.62
N THR A 15 12.34 -30.78 0.90
CA THR A 15 12.36 -30.28 2.28
C THR A 15 10.91 -30.22 2.72
N GLU A 16 10.57 -30.87 3.83
CA GLU A 16 9.25 -30.72 4.44
C GLU A 16 8.89 -29.23 4.49
N PRO A 17 7.71 -28.83 3.97
CA PRO A 17 7.33 -27.43 3.98
C PRO A 17 7.36 -26.93 5.42
N ILE A 18 8.07 -25.81 5.65
CA ILE A 18 8.17 -25.22 6.99
C ILE A 18 6.75 -24.90 7.45
N ALA A 19 6.27 -25.60 8.46
CA ALA A 19 4.94 -25.37 9.01
C ALA A 19 4.89 -23.95 9.62
N MET A 20 4.24 -23.01 8.93
CA MET A 20 4.05 -21.63 9.39
C MET A 20 2.89 -21.56 10.39
N THR A 21 3.15 -22.07 11.60
CA THR A 21 2.20 -22.05 12.72
C THR A 21 2.69 -21.11 13.83
N GLY A 22 1.78 -20.67 14.71
CA GLY A 22 2.12 -19.82 15.84
C GLY A 22 3.16 -20.44 16.81
N ALA A 23 3.33 -21.77 16.81
CA ALA A 23 4.36 -22.46 17.58
C ALA A 23 5.79 -22.14 17.10
N ASN A 24 5.96 -21.78 15.83
CA ASN A 24 7.23 -21.41 15.22
C ASN A 24 7.45 -19.88 15.20
N GLY A 25 6.65 -19.13 15.97
CA GLY A 25 6.73 -17.66 16.06
C GLY A 25 6.17 -16.91 14.86
N ILE A 26 5.55 -17.61 13.90
CA ILE A 26 4.91 -17.01 12.73
C ILE A 26 3.41 -16.88 13.01
N ASP A 27 2.99 -15.67 13.33
CA ASP A 27 1.58 -15.31 13.45
C ASP A 27 1.06 -14.81 12.10
N THR A 28 0.56 -15.73 11.27
CA THR A 28 0.04 -15.47 9.93
C THR A 28 -1.10 -14.43 9.92
N PRO A 29 -2.07 -14.46 10.86
CA PRO A 29 -3.03 -13.37 11.07
C PRO A 29 -2.56 -12.28 12.05
N GLY A 30 -1.27 -12.16 12.37
CA GLY A 30 -0.81 -11.35 13.51
C GLY A 30 -0.94 -9.83 13.35
N PRO A 31 0.16 -9.06 13.23
CA PRO A 31 0.16 -7.60 13.41
C PRO A 31 -0.93 -6.82 12.65
N TRP A 32 -1.37 -7.35 11.51
CA TRP A 32 -2.48 -6.82 10.72
C TRP A 32 -3.83 -6.83 11.48
N PHE A 33 -4.25 -7.96 12.05
CA PHE A 33 -5.54 -8.08 12.73
C PHE A 33 -5.50 -7.57 14.18
N ASP A 34 -4.33 -7.56 14.81
CA ASP A 34 -4.16 -6.93 16.13
C ASP A 34 -4.43 -5.44 16.10
N ARG A 35 -4.07 -4.77 15.00
CA ARG A 35 -4.43 -3.36 14.79
C ARG A 35 -5.93 -3.17 14.63
N VAL A 36 -6.65 -4.09 13.98
CA VAL A 36 -8.13 -4.05 13.90
C VAL A 36 -8.74 -4.15 15.30
N LYS A 37 -8.29 -5.11 16.11
CA LYS A 37 -8.72 -5.26 17.52
C LYS A 37 -8.42 -4.01 18.36
N HIS A 38 -7.30 -3.33 18.08
CA HIS A 38 -6.93 -2.08 18.76
C HIS A 38 -7.86 -0.91 18.38
N LEU A 39 -8.27 -0.84 17.10
CA LEU A 39 -9.19 0.19 16.60
C LEU A 39 -10.63 -0.02 17.08
N SER A 40 -11.08 -1.26 17.29
CA SER A 40 -12.44 -1.57 17.75
C SER A 40 -12.81 -1.03 19.15
N ARG A 41 -11.85 -0.46 19.92
CA ARG A 41 -12.08 -0.07 21.32
C ARG A 41 -12.03 1.42 21.62
N LYS A 42 -11.70 2.31 20.67
CA LYS A 42 -11.52 3.74 20.96
C LYS A 42 -12.03 4.63 19.83
N GLU A 43 -13.27 5.08 19.93
CA GLU A 43 -13.69 6.27 19.21
C GLU A 43 -13.05 7.51 19.87
N PRO A 44 -12.34 8.37 19.12
CA PRO A 44 -11.77 9.59 19.67
C PRO A 44 -12.88 10.53 20.13
N GLY A 45 -12.63 11.28 21.22
CA GLY A 45 -13.57 12.30 21.70
C GLY A 45 -13.77 13.40 20.64
N MET A 46 -14.92 14.07 20.66
CA MET A 46 -15.25 15.12 19.68
C MET A 46 -14.21 16.26 19.62
N VAL A 47 -13.62 16.62 20.76
CA VAL A 47 -12.54 17.62 20.86
C VAL A 47 -11.27 17.13 20.15
N ASP A 48 -10.93 15.85 20.29
CA ASP A 48 -9.77 15.23 19.64
C ASP A 48 -9.95 15.17 18.12
N VAL A 49 -11.18 14.87 17.65
CA VAL A 49 -11.52 14.86 16.22
C VAL A 49 -11.38 16.25 15.59
N SER A 50 -11.92 17.29 16.24
CA SER A 50 -11.80 18.67 15.77
C SER A 50 -10.33 19.13 15.72
N ALA A 51 -9.59 18.85 16.80
CA ALA A 51 -8.17 19.16 16.87
C ALA A 51 -7.35 18.44 15.78
N ALA A 52 -7.63 17.16 15.54
CA ALA A 52 -6.99 16.37 14.48
C ALA A 52 -7.30 16.92 13.08
N LYS A 53 -8.57 17.21 12.76
CA LYS A 53 -8.97 17.75 11.44
C LYS A 53 -8.43 19.15 11.18
N SER A 54 -8.15 19.91 12.22
CA SER A 54 -7.57 21.26 12.12
C SER A 54 -6.07 21.28 11.82
N LYS A 55 -5.38 20.13 11.84
CA LYS A 55 -3.95 20.01 11.58
C LYS A 55 -3.63 20.32 10.13
N LYS A 56 -2.46 20.92 9.91
CA LYS A 56 -1.89 21.11 8.56
C LYS A 56 -1.15 19.85 8.16
N ILE A 57 -1.48 19.29 7.01
CA ILE A 57 -0.88 18.06 6.50
C ILE A 57 -0.18 18.37 5.17
N ALA A 58 1.07 17.96 5.05
CA ALA A 58 1.80 18.00 3.80
C ALA A 58 1.89 16.58 3.22
N ILE A 59 1.45 16.39 1.99
CA ILE A 59 1.61 15.15 1.23
C ILE A 59 2.76 15.38 0.26
N VAL A 60 3.80 14.55 0.34
CA VAL A 60 4.96 14.63 -0.55
C VAL A 60 4.79 13.56 -1.63
N GLY A 61 4.72 13.99 -2.89
CA GLY A 61 4.39 13.17 -4.04
C GLY A 61 2.93 13.32 -4.47
N ALA A 62 2.72 13.71 -5.73
CA ALA A 62 1.43 13.77 -6.42
C ALA A 62 1.29 12.60 -7.39
N ASP A 63 1.64 11.40 -6.92
CA ASP A 63 1.38 10.14 -7.63
C ASP A 63 -0.04 9.63 -7.37
N THR A 64 -0.37 8.45 -7.90
CA THR A 64 -1.69 7.83 -7.67
C THR A 64 -1.99 7.66 -6.18
N PHE A 65 -0.99 7.35 -5.35
CA PHE A 65 -1.21 7.14 -3.92
C PHE A 65 -1.38 8.45 -3.16
N GLY A 66 -0.57 9.47 -3.46
CA GLY A 66 -0.69 10.81 -2.89
C GLY A 66 -2.03 11.46 -3.23
N LEU A 67 -2.47 11.33 -4.49
CA LEU A 67 -3.79 11.80 -4.94
C LEU A 67 -4.94 11.10 -4.22
N MET A 68 -4.86 9.77 -4.07
CA MET A 68 -5.89 9.00 -3.33
C MET A 68 -5.90 9.35 -1.85
N THR A 69 -4.73 9.51 -1.24
CA THR A 69 -4.59 9.92 0.17
C THR A 69 -5.21 11.30 0.38
N TYR A 70 -4.96 12.25 -0.53
CA TYR A 70 -5.59 13.56 -0.51
C TYR A 70 -7.11 13.45 -0.59
N LEU A 71 -7.64 12.69 -1.56
CA LEU A 71 -9.08 12.54 -1.77
C LEU A 71 -9.77 11.95 -0.54
N ILE A 72 -9.28 10.82 -0.02
CA ILE A 72 -9.90 10.13 1.12
C ILE A 72 -9.83 10.99 2.37
N SER A 73 -8.68 11.62 2.65
CA SER A 73 -8.53 12.51 3.81
C SER A 73 -9.44 13.73 3.68
N HIS A 74 -9.61 14.25 2.46
CA HIS A 74 -10.45 15.40 2.23
C HIS A 74 -11.93 15.08 2.45
N GLN A 75 -12.40 13.94 1.94
CA GLN A 75 -13.74 13.43 2.18
C GLN A 75 -13.99 13.10 3.66
N ALA A 76 -12.97 12.67 4.40
CA ALA A 76 -13.03 12.49 5.86
C ALA A 76 -13.10 13.82 6.65
N GLY A 77 -12.95 14.96 5.98
CA GLY A 77 -13.09 16.30 6.56
C GLY A 77 -11.79 16.98 6.96
N PHE A 78 -10.63 16.47 6.53
CA PHE A 78 -9.37 17.22 6.62
C PHE A 78 -9.35 18.24 5.47
N THR A 79 -9.22 19.53 5.79
CA THR A 79 -9.30 20.59 4.76
C THR A 79 -8.01 21.38 4.60
N LYS A 80 -7.10 21.29 5.57
CA LYS A 80 -5.82 22.02 5.59
C LYS A 80 -4.69 21.14 5.07
N MET A 81 -4.75 20.81 3.79
CA MET A 81 -3.79 19.90 3.17
C MET A 81 -3.06 20.58 2.02
N THR A 82 -1.78 20.28 1.87
CA THR A 82 -0.93 20.78 0.79
C THR A 82 -0.18 19.62 0.18
N MET A 83 -0.14 19.54 -1.14
CA MET A 83 0.59 18.50 -1.86
C MET A 83 1.82 19.12 -2.52
N LEU A 84 2.96 18.47 -2.36
CA LEU A 84 4.25 18.91 -2.89
C LEU A 84 4.75 17.84 -3.86
N GLU A 85 4.95 18.23 -5.12
CA GLU A 85 5.44 17.35 -6.17
C GLU A 85 6.77 17.90 -6.71
N ALA A 86 7.76 17.03 -6.85
CA ALA A 86 9.08 17.43 -7.31
C ALA A 86 9.12 17.65 -8.83
N SER A 87 8.29 16.93 -9.59
CA SER A 87 8.21 17.06 -11.03
C SER A 87 7.21 18.15 -11.47
N ASN A 88 7.27 18.54 -12.75
CA ASN A 88 6.33 19.50 -13.35
C ASN A 88 4.99 18.85 -13.78
N ARG A 89 4.70 17.63 -13.30
CA ARG A 89 3.51 16.86 -13.67
C ARG A 89 3.02 16.02 -12.50
N ILE A 90 1.77 15.61 -12.57
CA ILE A 90 1.16 14.68 -11.60
C ILE A 90 1.09 13.26 -12.17
N GLY A 91 0.77 12.28 -11.34
CA GLY A 91 0.58 10.87 -11.73
C GLY A 91 1.74 9.95 -11.36
N GLY A 92 2.89 10.50 -10.98
CA GLY A 92 4.04 9.71 -10.53
C GLY A 92 4.55 8.77 -11.62
N ARG A 93 4.36 7.46 -11.45
CA ARG A 93 4.75 6.45 -12.45
C ARG A 93 3.70 6.27 -13.56
N ALA A 94 2.46 6.66 -13.32
CA ALA A 94 1.44 6.69 -14.36
C ALA A 94 1.70 7.90 -15.26
N HIS A 95 2.31 7.68 -16.42
CA HIS A 95 2.67 8.74 -17.34
C HIS A 95 2.43 8.30 -18.78
N THR A 96 1.56 9.03 -19.48
CA THR A 96 1.34 8.90 -20.92
C THR A 96 2.05 10.07 -21.60
N ALA A 97 3.02 9.76 -22.45
CA ALA A 97 3.69 10.74 -23.30
C ALA A 97 3.15 10.60 -24.73
N TYR A 98 2.79 11.72 -25.35
CA TYR A 98 2.34 11.77 -26.74
C TYR A 98 3.56 12.03 -27.64
N LEU A 99 3.81 11.15 -28.61
CA LEU A 99 4.94 11.25 -29.53
C LEU A 99 4.64 12.18 -30.72
N SER A 100 3.37 12.24 -31.13
CA SER A 100 2.79 13.18 -32.08
C SER A 100 1.30 13.34 -31.76
N GLY A 101 0.74 14.53 -32.01
CA GLY A 101 -0.68 14.79 -31.75
C GLY A 101 -1.02 14.97 -30.26
N GLY A 102 -2.16 14.44 -29.85
CA GLY A 102 -2.68 14.54 -28.48
C GLY A 102 -3.47 13.29 -28.05
N PRO A 103 -4.18 13.34 -26.91
CA PRO A 103 -4.90 12.20 -26.32
C PRO A 103 -5.91 11.49 -27.22
N PHE A 104 -6.28 12.13 -28.34
CA PHE A 104 -7.30 11.67 -29.28
C PHE A 104 -6.75 11.48 -30.70
N ASP A 105 -5.45 11.63 -30.89
CA ASP A 105 -4.80 11.44 -32.19
C ASP A 105 -4.23 10.02 -32.28
N TYR A 106 -5.10 9.08 -32.65
CA TYR A 106 -4.77 7.68 -32.94
C TYR A 106 -4.73 7.49 -34.46
N SER A 107 -3.85 8.22 -35.15
CA SER A 107 -3.64 8.07 -36.60
C SER A 107 -2.68 6.94 -36.95
#